data_AF-A0A392Q393-F1
#
_entry.id   AF-A0A392Q393-F1
#
_cell.length_a   1.000
_cell.length_b   1.000
_cell.length_c   1.000
_cell.angle_alpha   90.00
_cell.angle_beta   90.00
_cell.angle_gamma   90.00
#
_symmetry.space_group_name_H-M   'P 1'
#
loop_
_entity.id
_entity.type
_entity.pdbx_description
1 polymer ?
#
loop_
_entity_poly.entity_id
_entity_poly.type
_entity_poly.pdbx_seq_one_letter_code
_entity_poly.pdbx_strand_id
1 'polypeptide(L)'
;MQTLTLLLLFISPLFLRFSTAAKTPQDLLRSSCAQARYPTLCVQTLTNQVTPTTKPLDLAQAAVKASLTRTLTLSVYLKNTLKSQAKPAVESTTSNRKRVALNDCVAQITDSVSELNQTLNELKHLHMGTFEWQISNAQTWASTAITNGNLCVNGLNRKGAEEKVKMEVKRRVKDVSMFTSNALYFIS
;
A
#
# COMPACT_ATOMS: atom_id res chain seq x y z
N MET A 1 -45.42 45.33 -52.34
CA MET A 1 -45.97 44.66 -51.15
C MET A 1 -46.31 43.22 -51.51
N GLN A 2 -45.50 42.25 -51.11
CA GLN A 2 -45.93 40.92 -50.68
C GLN A 2 -44.72 40.13 -50.17
N THR A 3 -44.94 39.45 -49.06
CA THR A 3 -43.99 39.03 -48.04
C THR A 3 -43.37 37.67 -48.32
N LEU A 4 -42.04 37.57 -48.15
CA LEU A 4 -41.30 36.31 -48.11
C LEU A 4 -41.36 35.74 -46.69
N THR A 5 -42.16 34.69 -46.46
CA THR A 5 -42.25 33.99 -45.18
C THR A 5 -41.08 33.01 -45.01
N LEU A 6 -40.13 33.35 -44.13
CA LEU A 6 -39.06 32.48 -43.64
C LEU A 6 -39.62 31.53 -42.56
N LEU A 7 -39.63 30.23 -42.83
CA LEU A 7 -39.96 29.20 -41.85
C LEU A 7 -38.73 28.95 -40.96
N LEU A 8 -38.72 29.53 -39.75
CA LEU A 8 -37.74 29.23 -38.72
C LEU A 8 -38.07 27.85 -38.12
N LEU A 9 -37.26 26.84 -38.46
CA LEU A 9 -37.24 25.57 -37.73
C LEU A 9 -36.75 25.86 -36.30
N PHE A 10 -37.68 25.94 -35.34
CA PHE A 10 -37.35 25.84 -33.93
C PHE A 10 -36.84 24.43 -33.65
N ILE A 11 -35.52 24.25 -33.74
CA ILE A 11 -34.84 23.11 -33.11
C ILE A 11 -35.02 23.33 -31.61
N SER A 12 -36.07 22.76 -31.05
CA SER A 12 -36.24 22.69 -29.61
C SER A 12 -35.00 21.99 -29.05
N PRO A 13 -34.20 22.62 -28.17
CA PRO A 13 -33.19 21.87 -27.46
C PRO A 13 -33.97 20.95 -26.53
N LEU A 14 -34.12 19.69 -26.94
CA LEU A 14 -34.39 18.62 -26.00
C LEU A 14 -33.18 18.64 -25.07
N PHE A 15 -33.28 19.37 -23.96
CA PHE A 15 -32.33 19.30 -22.87
C PHE A 15 -32.41 17.85 -22.38
N LEU A 16 -31.59 16.99 -22.96
CA LEU A 16 -31.22 15.72 -22.37
C LEU A 16 -30.61 16.10 -21.03
N ARG A 17 -31.43 16.04 -19.98
CA ARG A 17 -30.94 16.02 -18.61
C ARG A 17 -30.11 14.76 -18.51
N PHE A 18 -28.81 14.88 -18.72
CA PHE A 18 -27.85 13.88 -18.29
C PHE A 18 -27.94 13.84 -16.77
N SER A 19 -28.85 13.02 -16.24
CA SER A 19 -28.82 12.63 -14.84
C SER A 19 -27.54 11.83 -14.67
N THR A 20 -26.48 12.49 -14.21
CA THR A 20 -25.32 11.78 -13.67
C THR A 20 -25.82 11.03 -12.45
N ALA A 21 -26.08 9.73 -12.60
CA ALA A 21 -26.38 8.88 -11.46
C ALA A 21 -25.23 9.03 -10.47
N ALA A 22 -25.54 9.50 -9.25
CA ALA A 22 -24.55 9.64 -8.20
C ALA A 22 -23.92 8.26 -7.97
N LYS A 23 -22.61 8.14 -8.22
CA LYS A 23 -21.89 6.88 -8.01
C LYS A 23 -21.96 6.52 -6.54
N THR A 24 -22.30 5.27 -6.24
CA THR A 24 -22.25 4.78 -4.87
C THR A 24 -20.79 4.81 -4.36
N PRO A 25 -20.54 4.88 -3.04
CA PRO A 25 -19.19 4.81 -2.50
C PRO A 25 -18.41 3.57 -2.96
N GLN A 26 -19.11 2.45 -3.17
CA GLN A 26 -18.50 1.21 -3.67
C GLN A 26 -18.10 1.31 -5.15
N ASP A 27 -18.89 2.00 -5.97
CA ASP A 27 -18.53 2.24 -7.38
C ASP A 27 -17.36 3.22 -7.50
N LEU A 28 -17.32 4.24 -6.62
CA LEU A 28 -16.17 5.12 -6.49
C LEU A 28 -14.91 4.31 -6.15
N LEU A 29 -14.96 3.48 -5.11
CA LEU A 29 -13.83 2.64 -4.72
C LEU A 29 -13.35 1.73 -5.86
N ARG A 30 -14.27 1.04 -6.54
CA ARG A 30 -13.92 0.15 -7.67
C ARG A 30 -13.21 0.93 -8.77
N SER A 31 -13.71 2.13 -9.09
CA SER A 31 -13.06 2.99 -10.07
C SER A 31 -11.70 3.49 -9.60
N SER A 32 -11.55 3.85 -8.32
CA SER A 32 -10.28 4.26 -7.74
C SER A 32 -9.25 3.13 -7.72
N CYS A 33 -9.64 1.89 -7.48
CA CYS A 33 -8.73 0.75 -7.46
C CYS A 33 -8.42 0.15 -8.85
N ALA A 34 -9.09 0.61 -9.91
CA ALA A 34 -9.11 -0.07 -11.20
C ALA A 34 -7.71 -0.24 -11.82
N GLN A 35 -6.83 0.75 -11.66
CA GLN A 35 -5.47 0.73 -12.19
C GLN A 35 -4.39 0.45 -11.12
N ALA A 36 -4.80 0.08 -9.90
CA ALA A 36 -3.86 -0.35 -8.89
C ALA A 36 -3.13 -1.61 -9.34
N ARG A 37 -1.91 -1.83 -8.83
CA ARG A 37 -1.13 -3.05 -9.14
C ARG A 37 -1.88 -4.33 -8.77
N TYR A 38 -2.64 -4.29 -7.68
CA TYR A 38 -3.47 -5.39 -7.19
C TYR A 38 -4.91 -4.91 -6.95
N PRO A 39 -5.75 -4.76 -7.98
CA PRO A 39 -7.08 -4.15 -7.89
C PRO A 39 -8.02 -4.86 -6.92
N THR A 40 -8.09 -6.19 -6.97
CA THR A 40 -8.92 -6.98 -6.06
C THR A 40 -8.52 -6.78 -4.61
N LEU A 41 -7.22 -6.81 -4.33
CA LEU A 41 -6.70 -6.57 -2.98
C LEU A 41 -6.99 -5.14 -2.53
N CYS A 42 -6.87 -4.16 -3.42
CA CYS A 42 -7.18 -2.75 -3.15
C CYS A 42 -8.62 -2.59 -2.68
N VAL A 43 -9.58 -3.12 -3.44
CA VAL A 43 -11.01 -3.06 -3.09
C VAL A 43 -11.27 -3.76 -1.76
N GLN A 44 -10.76 -4.99 -1.58
CA GLN A 44 -10.93 -5.75 -0.34
C GLN A 44 -10.37 -5.01 0.89
N THR A 45 -9.23 -4.35 0.72
CA THR A 45 -8.56 -3.62 1.80
C THR A 45 -9.33 -2.37 2.21
N LEU A 46 -9.94 -1.67 1.25
CA LEU A 46 -10.50 -0.34 1.45
C LEU A 46 -12.02 -0.30 1.54
N THR A 47 -12.73 -1.41 1.30
CA THR A 47 -14.20 -1.45 1.24
C THR A 47 -14.90 -0.86 2.47
N ASN A 48 -14.30 -1.04 3.66
CA ASN A 48 -14.83 -0.51 4.92
C ASN A 48 -14.33 0.90 5.27
N GLN A 49 -13.61 1.56 4.36
CA GLN A 49 -13.00 2.88 4.58
C GLN A 49 -13.64 3.98 3.71
N VAL A 50 -14.67 3.62 2.92
CA VAL A 50 -15.26 4.51 1.92
C VAL A 50 -16.66 4.94 2.33
N THR A 51 -16.89 6.24 2.31
CA THR A 51 -18.17 6.90 2.49
C THR A 51 -18.42 7.82 1.29
N PRO A 52 -19.63 8.40 1.14
CA PRO A 52 -19.89 9.36 0.07
C PRO A 52 -18.97 10.60 0.08
N THR A 53 -18.29 10.88 1.20
CA THR A 53 -17.42 12.05 1.38
C THR A 53 -15.93 11.71 1.36
N THR A 54 -15.57 10.44 1.10
CA THR A 54 -14.16 10.02 1.06
C THR A 54 -13.40 10.72 -0.05
N LYS A 55 -12.25 11.30 0.30
CA LYS A 55 -11.35 11.98 -0.61
C LYS A 55 -10.22 11.05 -1.07
N PRO A 56 -9.53 11.34 -2.18
CA PRO A 56 -8.37 10.56 -2.62
C PRO A 56 -7.29 10.41 -1.53
N LEU A 57 -7.04 11.47 -0.76
CA LEU A 57 -6.07 11.46 0.35
C LEU A 57 -6.46 10.45 1.45
N ASP A 58 -7.75 10.30 1.74
CA ASP A 58 -8.23 9.34 2.73
C ASP A 58 -7.93 7.90 2.29
N LEU A 59 -8.09 7.61 1.00
CA LEU A 59 -7.76 6.30 0.42
C LEU A 59 -6.25 6.03 0.46
N ALA A 60 -5.41 7.03 0.13
CA ALA A 60 -3.96 6.91 0.23
C ALA A 60 -3.52 6.61 1.67
N GLN A 61 -4.02 7.38 2.65
CA GLN A 61 -3.73 7.16 4.06
C GLN A 61 -4.22 5.78 4.55
N ALA A 62 -5.42 5.36 4.12
CA ALA A 62 -5.96 4.04 4.47
C ALA A 62 -5.12 2.89 3.87
N ALA A 63 -4.65 3.03 2.64
CA ALA A 63 -3.78 2.05 1.99
C ALA A 63 -2.42 1.94 2.69
N VAL A 64 -1.81 3.07 3.08
CA VAL A 64 -0.56 3.08 3.86
C VAL A 64 -0.77 2.45 5.24
N LYS A 65 -1.87 2.76 5.94
CA LYS A 65 -2.21 2.12 7.24
C LYS A 65 -2.36 0.60 7.11
N ALA A 66 -2.98 0.13 6.04
CA ALA A 66 -3.13 -1.29 5.79
C ALA A 66 -1.77 -1.97 5.54
N SER A 67 -0.89 -1.34 4.75
CA SER A 67 0.50 -1.80 4.59
C SER A 67 1.24 -1.84 5.92
N LEU A 68 1.21 -0.76 6.70
CA LEU A 68 1.86 -0.66 8.01
C LEU A 68 1.39 -1.79 8.96
N THR A 69 0.08 -2.10 8.96
CA THR A 69 -0.49 -3.19 9.76
C THR A 69 0.11 -4.55 9.38
N ARG A 70 0.27 -4.82 8.08
CA ARG A 70 0.90 -6.06 7.59
C ARG A 70 2.38 -6.12 8.00
N THR A 71 3.09 -5.00 7.87
CA THR A 71 4.51 -4.91 8.23
C THR A 71 4.73 -5.08 9.74
N LEU A 72 3.87 -4.50 10.58
CA LEU A 72 3.88 -4.71 12.04
C LEU A 72 3.64 -6.18 12.40
N THR A 73 2.65 -6.81 11.77
CA THR A 73 2.34 -8.23 11.99
C THR A 73 3.54 -9.12 11.62
N LEU A 74 4.25 -8.80 10.53
CA LEU A 74 5.50 -9.48 10.17
C LEU A 74 6.63 -9.21 11.17
N SER A 75 6.81 -7.96 11.62
CA SER A 75 7.81 -7.60 12.64
C SER A 75 7.62 -8.42 13.93
N VAL A 76 6.37 -8.53 14.41
CA VAL A 76 6.03 -9.35 15.58
C VAL A 76 6.34 -10.82 15.35
N TYR A 77 5.97 -11.37 14.19
CA TYR A 77 6.28 -12.76 13.83
C TYR A 77 7.79 -13.04 13.85
N LEU A 78 8.60 -12.15 13.27
CA LEU A 78 10.05 -12.30 13.23
C LEU A 78 10.68 -12.22 14.62
N LYS A 79 10.25 -11.25 15.44
CA LYS A 79 10.70 -11.12 16.83
C LYS A 79 10.38 -12.37 17.66
N ASN A 80 9.19 -12.93 17.49
CA ASN A 80 8.81 -14.17 18.17
C ASN A 80 9.60 -15.38 17.67
N THR A 81 9.84 -15.47 16.37
CA THR A 81 10.67 -16.51 15.76
C THR A 81 12.10 -16.45 16.31
N LEU A 82 12.67 -15.25 16.38
CA LEU A 82 14.02 -15.02 16.93
C LEU A 82 14.12 -15.46 18.39
N LYS A 83 13.14 -15.09 19.23
CA LYS A 83 13.07 -15.53 20.63
C LYS A 83 12.98 -17.05 20.75
N SER A 84 12.18 -17.70 19.91
CA SER A 84 12.03 -19.17 19.94
C SER A 84 13.31 -19.92 19.56
N GLN A 85 14.15 -19.31 18.71
CA GLN A 85 15.44 -19.85 18.28
C GLN A 85 16.61 -19.48 19.21
N ALA A 86 16.36 -18.73 20.29
CA ALA A 86 17.38 -18.32 21.26
C ALA A 86 17.70 -19.38 22.33
N LYS A 87 17.06 -20.57 22.29
CA LYS A 87 17.37 -21.67 23.22
C LYS A 87 18.78 -22.24 22.96
N PRO A 88 19.45 -22.81 24.00
CA PRO A 88 20.84 -23.24 23.92
C PRO A 88 20.95 -24.53 23.09
N ALA A 89 20.89 -24.39 21.77
CA ALA A 89 21.48 -25.38 20.89
C ALA A 89 22.99 -25.27 21.03
N VAL A 90 23.69 -26.40 21.10
CA VAL A 90 25.15 -26.51 20.94
C VAL A 90 25.58 -25.50 19.87
N GLU A 91 26.40 -24.52 20.26
CA GLU A 91 26.78 -23.40 19.38
C GLU A 91 27.57 -23.93 18.19
N SER A 92 26.87 -24.14 17.08
CA SER A 92 27.47 -24.45 15.79
C SER A 92 27.53 -23.20 14.93
N THR A 93 28.54 -23.12 14.06
CA THR A 93 28.68 -22.06 13.05
C THR A 93 27.38 -21.87 12.23
N THR A 94 26.67 -22.96 11.94
CA THR A 94 25.39 -22.95 11.23
C THR A 94 24.28 -22.30 12.06
N SER A 95 24.17 -22.62 13.36
CA SER A 95 23.20 -21.99 14.27
C SER A 95 23.42 -20.47 14.37
N ASN A 96 24.69 -20.05 14.48
CA ASN A 96 25.06 -18.64 14.50
C ASN A 96 24.68 -17.91 13.20
N ARG A 97 24.97 -18.48 12.01
CA ARG A 97 24.59 -17.88 10.73
C ARG A 97 23.08 -17.71 10.58
N LYS A 98 22.29 -18.71 11.01
CA LYS A 98 20.82 -18.63 11.00
C LYS A 98 20.30 -17.49 11.88
N ARG A 99 20.82 -17.40 13.11
CA ARG A 99 20.45 -16.33 14.06
C ARG A 99 20.80 -14.94 13.54
N VAL A 100 21.99 -14.77 12.96
CA VAL A 100 22.38 -13.50 12.31
C VAL A 100 21.43 -13.15 11.18
N ALA A 101 21.08 -14.10 10.31
CA ALA A 101 20.15 -13.85 9.21
C ALA A 101 18.77 -13.37 9.69
N LEU A 102 18.28 -13.96 10.77
CA LEU A 102 16.99 -13.59 11.35
C LEU A 102 17.04 -12.23 12.03
N ASN A 103 18.14 -11.91 12.74
CA ASN A 103 18.37 -10.57 13.29
C ASN A 103 18.42 -9.51 12.19
N ASP A 104 19.16 -9.74 11.10
CA ASP A 104 19.22 -8.81 9.97
C ASP A 104 17.82 -8.60 9.37
N CYS A 105 17.04 -9.67 9.21
CA CYS A 105 15.67 -9.54 8.73
C CYS A 105 14.77 -8.76 9.71
N VAL A 106 14.91 -8.97 11.02
CA VAL A 106 14.19 -8.17 12.04
C VAL A 106 14.51 -6.69 11.90
N ALA A 107 15.78 -6.33 11.69
CA ALA A 107 16.19 -4.95 11.47
C ALA A 107 15.54 -4.36 10.21
N GLN A 108 15.67 -5.03 9.06
CA GLN A 108 15.10 -4.59 7.78
C GLN A 108 13.57 -4.38 7.84
N ILE A 109 12.84 -5.29 8.49
CA ILE A 109 11.39 -5.12 8.65
C ILE A 109 11.05 -4.02 9.67
N THR A 110 11.86 -3.81 10.70
CA THR A 110 11.68 -2.69 11.62
C THR A 110 11.89 -1.36 10.92
N ASP A 111 12.88 -1.27 10.04
CA ASP A 111 13.08 -0.09 9.18
C ASP A 111 11.87 0.11 8.28
N SER A 112 11.34 -0.96 7.67
CA SER A 112 10.10 -0.88 6.86
C SER A 112 8.91 -0.32 7.65
N VAL A 113 8.79 -0.63 8.95
CA VAL A 113 7.75 -0.03 9.81
C VAL A 113 8.00 1.47 10.00
N SER A 114 9.25 1.88 10.20
CA SER A 114 9.63 3.30 10.29
C SER A 114 9.30 4.05 9.00
N GLU A 115 9.71 3.51 7.85
CA GLU A 115 9.47 4.11 6.53
C GLU A 115 7.97 4.29 6.24
N LEU A 116 7.14 3.30 6.56
CA LEU A 116 5.69 3.39 6.36
C LEU A 116 5.03 4.37 7.35
N ASN A 117 5.57 4.54 8.56
CA ASN A 117 5.12 5.58 9.47
C ASN A 117 5.48 6.98 8.95
N GLN A 118 6.69 7.17 8.44
CA GLN A 118 7.12 8.43 7.82
C GLN A 118 6.25 8.76 6.60
N THR A 119 5.99 7.76 5.74
CA THR A 119 5.04 7.86 4.61
C THR A 119 3.68 8.36 5.07
N LEU A 120 3.10 7.74 6.10
CA LEU A 120 1.80 8.13 6.63
C LEU A 120 1.83 9.54 7.25
N ASN A 121 2.96 9.92 7.86
CA ASN A 121 3.12 11.23 8.47
C ASN A 121 3.09 12.36 7.43
N GLU A 122 3.75 12.19 6.27
CA GLU A 122 3.68 13.17 5.18
C GLU A 122 2.24 13.35 4.70
N LEU A 123 1.56 12.24 4.41
CA LEU A 123 0.17 12.28 3.93
C LEU A 123 -0.81 12.92 4.93
N LYS A 124 -0.51 12.88 6.22
CA LYS A 124 -1.34 13.52 7.26
C LYS A 124 -1.13 15.02 7.38
N HIS A 125 0.05 15.52 6.97
CA HIS A 125 0.47 16.90 7.19
C HIS A 125 0.90 17.55 5.87
N LEU A 126 0.14 17.32 4.80
CA LEU A 126 0.41 17.94 3.51
C LEU A 126 0.18 19.45 3.57
N HIS A 127 1.15 20.22 3.09
CA HIS A 127 1.07 21.67 2.98
C HIS A 127 1.26 22.11 1.53
N MET A 128 0.51 23.12 1.11
CA MET A 128 0.56 23.61 -0.29
C MET A 128 1.98 24.00 -0.72
N GLY A 129 2.77 24.62 0.16
CA GLY A 129 4.13 25.07 -0.15
C GLY A 129 5.20 23.96 -0.25
N THR A 130 4.90 22.75 0.25
CA THR A 130 5.83 21.61 0.26
C THR A 130 5.23 20.35 -0.35
N PHE A 131 4.03 20.43 -0.93
CA PHE A 131 3.22 19.28 -1.34
C PHE A 131 3.99 18.28 -2.21
N GLU A 132 4.65 18.76 -3.28
CA GLU A 132 5.39 17.88 -4.19
C GLU A 132 6.54 17.13 -3.50
N TRP A 133 7.26 17.83 -2.61
CA TRP A 133 8.36 17.24 -1.86
C TRP A 133 7.86 16.18 -0.87
N GLN A 134 6.76 16.45 -0.18
CA GLN A 134 6.15 15.52 0.78
C GLN A 134 5.61 14.26 0.08
N ILE A 135 4.99 14.41 -1.10
CA ILE A 135 4.57 13.27 -1.92
C ILE A 135 5.79 12.46 -2.40
N SER A 136 6.85 13.12 -2.86
CA SER A 136 8.10 12.45 -3.26
C SER A 136 8.75 11.67 -2.10
N ASN A 137 8.76 12.23 -0.89
CA ASN A 137 9.22 11.52 0.31
C ASN A 137 8.36 10.30 0.62
N ALA A 138 7.03 10.46 0.61
CA ALA A 138 6.10 9.38 0.85
C ALA A 138 6.30 8.22 -0.14
N GLN A 139 6.49 8.53 -1.43
CA GLN A 139 6.81 7.54 -2.46
C GLN A 139 8.16 6.84 -2.19
N THR A 140 9.17 7.61 -1.82
CA THR A 140 10.52 7.09 -1.53
C THR A 140 10.48 6.13 -0.36
N TRP A 141 9.92 6.53 0.78
CA TRP A 141 9.86 5.70 1.98
C TRP A 141 8.98 4.45 1.77
N ALA A 142 7.83 4.58 1.12
CA ALA A 142 7.01 3.42 0.78
C ALA A 142 7.75 2.43 -0.15
N SER A 143 8.51 2.93 -1.12
CA SER A 143 9.34 2.08 -2.00
C SER A 143 10.49 1.42 -1.23
N THR A 144 11.13 2.13 -0.30
CA THR A 144 12.17 1.59 0.58
C THR A 144 11.64 0.46 1.45
N ALA A 145 10.43 0.58 1.99
CA ALA A 145 9.80 -0.50 2.75
C ALA A 145 9.66 -1.81 1.95
N ILE A 146 9.37 -1.73 0.65
CA ILE A 146 9.35 -2.91 -0.24
C ILE A 146 10.76 -3.48 -0.40
N THR A 147 11.75 -2.62 -0.65
CA THR A 147 13.15 -3.01 -0.83
C THR A 147 13.69 -3.74 0.41
N ASN A 148 13.47 -3.20 1.61
CA ASN A 148 13.90 -3.80 2.87
C ASN A 148 13.28 -5.19 3.08
N GLY A 149 11.99 -5.37 2.73
CA GLY A 149 11.35 -6.68 2.71
C GLY A 149 12.08 -7.69 1.81
N ASN A 150 12.44 -7.27 0.59
CA ASN A 150 13.21 -8.11 -0.34
C ASN A 150 14.61 -8.44 0.20
N LEU A 151 15.30 -7.48 0.81
CA LEU A 151 16.60 -7.69 1.45
C LEU A 151 16.53 -8.70 2.59
N CYS A 152 15.48 -8.66 3.43
CA CYS A 152 15.24 -9.69 4.45
C CYS A 152 15.17 -11.08 3.82
N VAL A 153 14.32 -11.29 2.80
CA VAL A 153 14.14 -12.62 2.17
C VAL A 153 15.45 -13.11 1.55
N ASN A 154 16.17 -12.22 0.86
CA ASN A 154 17.46 -12.54 0.25
C ASN A 154 18.51 -12.93 1.30
N GLY A 155 18.56 -12.22 2.43
CA GLY A 155 19.44 -12.53 3.55
C GLY A 155 19.18 -13.91 4.16
N LEU A 156 17.91 -14.25 4.38
CA LEU A 156 17.50 -15.57 4.88
C LEU A 156 17.86 -16.72 3.93
N ASN A 157 17.71 -16.51 2.62
CA ASN A 157 18.07 -17.50 1.60
C ASN A 157 19.58 -17.78 1.57
N ARG A 158 20.42 -16.75 1.70
CA ARG A 158 21.88 -16.88 1.65
C ARG A 158 22.49 -17.55 2.89
N LYS A 159 21.88 -17.36 4.06
CA LYS A 159 22.43 -17.80 5.36
C LYS A 159 21.82 -19.11 5.89
N GLY A 160 20.94 -19.75 5.11
CA GLY A 160 20.45 -21.10 5.38
C GLY A 160 19.47 -21.19 6.56
N ALA A 161 18.57 -20.23 6.72
CA ALA A 161 17.49 -20.31 7.71
C ALA A 161 16.60 -21.55 7.46
N GLU A 162 15.89 -21.99 8.51
CA GLU A 162 14.95 -23.12 8.40
C GLU A 162 13.92 -22.89 7.30
N GLU A 163 13.67 -23.91 6.47
CA GLU A 163 12.81 -23.79 5.28
C GLU A 163 11.42 -23.26 5.62
N LYS A 164 10.82 -23.77 6.71
CA LYS A 164 9.52 -23.31 7.20
C LYS A 164 9.51 -21.80 7.52
N VAL A 165 10.56 -21.30 8.16
CA VAL A 165 10.70 -19.87 8.48
C VAL A 165 10.86 -19.06 7.19
N LYS A 166 11.72 -19.49 6.26
CA LYS A 166 11.92 -18.79 4.98
C LYS A 166 10.61 -18.67 4.19
N MET A 167 9.86 -19.77 4.06
CA MET A 167 8.60 -19.78 3.32
C MET A 167 7.57 -18.83 3.93
N GLU A 168 7.40 -18.87 5.26
CA GLU A 168 6.42 -18.00 5.94
C GLU A 168 6.84 -16.52 5.90
N VAL A 169 8.13 -16.21 6.07
CA VAL A 169 8.64 -14.85 5.91
C VAL A 169 8.45 -14.36 4.48
N LYS A 170 8.80 -15.17 3.47
CA LYS A 170 8.61 -14.82 2.05
C LYS A 170 7.16 -14.52 1.72
N ARG A 171 6.22 -15.34 2.24
CA ARG A 171 4.78 -15.13 2.06
C ARG A 171 4.34 -13.79 2.66
N ARG A 172 4.74 -13.51 3.90
CA ARG A 172 4.39 -12.26 4.59
C ARG A 172 5.04 -11.02 3.98
N VAL A 173 6.29 -11.11 3.52
CA VAL A 173 6.96 -10.03 2.79
C VAL A 173 6.22 -9.75 1.48
N LYS A 174 5.81 -10.80 0.74
CA LYS A 174 4.99 -10.62 -0.45
C LYS A 174 3.67 -9.91 -0.12
N ASP A 175 3.00 -10.29 0.96
CA ASP A 175 1.80 -9.60 1.42
C ASP A 175 2.12 -8.11 1.66
N VAL A 176 3.15 -7.77 2.45
CA VAL A 176 3.59 -6.39 2.67
C VAL A 176 3.81 -5.66 1.34
N SER A 177 4.59 -6.24 0.41
CA SER A 177 4.85 -5.63 -0.89
C SER A 177 3.58 -5.37 -1.69
N MET A 178 2.62 -6.30 -1.68
CA MET A 178 1.35 -6.14 -2.40
C MET A 178 0.51 -4.97 -1.84
N PHE A 179 0.41 -4.89 -0.51
CA PHE A 179 -0.29 -3.77 0.14
C PHE A 179 0.43 -2.44 -0.08
N THR A 180 1.76 -2.40 0.04
CA THR A 180 2.54 -1.17 -0.19
C THR A 180 2.51 -0.72 -1.66
N SER A 181 2.50 -1.64 -2.63
CA SER A 181 2.35 -1.28 -4.04
C SER A 181 1.00 -0.62 -4.34
N ASN A 182 -0.09 -1.08 -3.70
CA ASN A 182 -1.37 -0.40 -3.81
C ASN A 182 -1.37 0.95 -3.09
N ALA A 183 -0.67 1.09 -1.97
CA ALA A 183 -0.49 2.38 -1.32
C ALA A 183 0.27 3.38 -2.21
N LEU A 184 1.38 2.95 -2.82
CA LEU A 184 2.13 3.74 -3.81
C LEU A 184 1.24 4.21 -4.96
N TYR A 185 0.36 3.35 -5.47
CA TYR A 185 -0.58 3.74 -6.53
C TYR A 185 -1.50 4.92 -6.13
N PHE A 186 -1.89 5.04 -4.87
CA PHE A 186 -2.71 6.17 -4.40
C PHE A 186 -1.90 7.43 -4.06
N ILE A 187 -0.59 7.28 -3.82
CA ILE A 187 0.31 8.40 -3.54
C ILE A 187 0.75 9.07 -4.84
N SER A 188 0.89 8.28 -5.92
CA SER A 188 1.34 8.71 -7.25
C SER A 188 0.29 9.40 -8.10
#